data_AF-A0A7D8BFF9-F1
#
_entry.id   AF-A0A7D8BFF9-F1
#
_cell.length_a   1.000
_cell.length_b   1.000
_cell.length_c   1.000
_cell.angle_alpha   90.00
_cell.angle_beta   90.00
_cell.angle_gamma   90.00
#
_symmetry.space_group_name_H-M   'P 1'
#
loop_
_entity.id
_entity.type
_entity.pdbx_description
1 polymer ?
#
loop_
_entity_poly.entity_id
_entity_poly.type
_entity_poly.pdbx_seq_one_letter_code
_entity_poly.pdbx_strand_id
1 'polypeptide(L)'
;MSGTATITAPGQQIVLYARNGNWWVQPFRSRPFTKIEADATWNNVTHIGHEYAALLVAPGYRPTPTLSSLPSVGGGVLAVVTVKGTEASAVASKVIRFSGYDWTVRAAPDDRGGAMNQYDPDNVSVDKNGYLHLRMMERNSVWTSAEVHLTRSLGYGTYRFVVQDSAHLEPSAVVGMFTSGGRSERDVRSELDIELSHWNKPGKINADYTVQPYYLPENTFHFSVPSGTFTHVLRWEPGEASFKTFYGASGGAGARELTHHVFTSDIPVPAAETAHIDFYDFFHSRGGLTHPSEVVIEKFEYLP
;
A
#
# COMPACT_ATOMS: atom_id res chain seq x y z
N MET A 1 -5.36 -3.72 -20.18
CA MET A 1 -5.10 -3.55 -21.61
C MET A 1 -5.55 -4.80 -22.36
N SER A 2 -6.11 -4.65 -23.57
CA SER A 2 -6.50 -5.78 -24.41
C SER A 2 -6.32 -5.44 -25.90
N GLY A 3 -6.31 -6.47 -26.74
CA GLY A 3 -6.24 -6.31 -28.18
C GLY A 3 -6.31 -7.65 -28.91
N THR A 4 -5.96 -7.61 -30.19
CA THR A 4 -5.81 -8.79 -31.05
C THR A 4 -4.40 -8.87 -31.59
N ALA A 5 -3.95 -10.06 -31.99
CA ALA A 5 -2.65 -10.28 -32.62
C ALA A 5 -2.74 -11.33 -33.72
N THR A 6 -2.23 -11.01 -34.92
CA THR A 6 -2.15 -11.97 -36.01
C THR A 6 -0.91 -12.86 -35.83
N ILE A 7 -1.13 -14.14 -35.56
CA ILE A 7 -0.07 -15.12 -35.33
C ILE A 7 0.35 -15.75 -36.65
N THR A 8 1.64 -15.68 -36.96
CA THR A 8 2.21 -16.22 -38.20
C THR A 8 3.09 -17.44 -37.96
N ALA A 9 3.45 -17.74 -36.71
CA ALA A 9 4.21 -18.93 -36.32
C ALA A 9 3.89 -19.37 -34.87
N PRO A 10 4.02 -20.67 -34.55
CA PRO A 10 3.83 -21.16 -33.19
C PRO A 10 4.79 -20.51 -32.18
N GLY A 11 4.29 -20.29 -30.96
CA GLY A 11 5.10 -19.79 -29.84
C GLY A 11 5.36 -18.28 -29.82
N GLN A 12 4.72 -17.51 -30.71
CA GLN A 12 4.71 -16.05 -30.61
C GLN A 12 3.94 -15.61 -29.35
N GLN A 13 4.43 -14.54 -28.71
CA GLN A 13 3.86 -14.02 -27.46
C GLN A 13 3.78 -12.51 -27.51
N ILE A 14 3.05 -11.92 -26.55
CA ILE A 14 2.96 -10.47 -26.41
C ILE A 14 3.78 -10.02 -25.20
N VAL A 15 4.52 -8.94 -25.38
CA VAL A 15 5.17 -8.21 -24.29
C VAL A 15 4.51 -6.85 -24.21
N LEU A 16 4.07 -6.48 -23.02
CA LEU A 16 3.45 -5.19 -22.79
C LEU A 16 4.44 -4.24 -22.11
N TYR A 17 4.34 -2.95 -22.40
CA TYR A 17 5.06 -1.90 -21.68
C TYR A 17 4.11 -0.76 -21.32
N ALA A 18 4.31 -0.16 -20.14
CA ALA A 18 3.67 1.09 -19.73
C ALA A 18 4.73 2.18 -19.58
N ARG A 19 4.43 3.40 -20.03
CA ARG A 19 5.35 4.53 -19.99
C ARG A 19 5.00 5.48 -18.86
N ASN A 20 5.96 5.67 -17.95
CA ASN A 20 5.95 6.75 -16.97
C ASN A 20 7.40 7.24 -16.83
N GLY A 21 7.76 8.23 -17.65
CA GLY A 21 9.16 8.52 -17.99
C GLY A 21 9.73 7.44 -18.92
N ASN A 22 10.30 6.38 -18.33
CA ASN A 22 10.77 5.19 -19.05
C ASN A 22 9.62 4.23 -19.38
N TRP A 23 9.88 3.28 -20.28
CA TRP A 23 9.01 2.15 -20.56
C TRP A 23 9.31 0.99 -19.62
N TRP A 24 8.29 0.50 -18.93
CA TRP A 24 8.39 -0.58 -17.94
C TRP A 24 7.62 -1.79 -18.40
N VAL A 25 8.26 -2.96 -18.42
CA VAL A 25 7.62 -4.21 -18.85
C VAL A 25 6.43 -4.54 -17.95
N GLN A 26 5.34 -5.03 -18.56
CA GLN A 26 4.07 -5.31 -17.89
C GLN A 26 3.68 -6.79 -18.04
N PRO A 27 2.90 -7.33 -17.09
CA PRO A 27 2.54 -6.71 -15.82
C PRO A 27 3.70 -6.70 -14.82
N PHE A 28 4.62 -7.67 -14.91
CA PHE A 28 5.72 -7.84 -13.97
C PHE A 28 7.02 -8.23 -14.67
N ARG A 29 8.16 -7.82 -14.11
CA ARG A 29 9.51 -8.22 -14.58
C ARG A 29 9.71 -9.74 -14.60
N SER A 30 9.18 -10.45 -13.61
CA SER A 30 9.29 -11.91 -13.49
C SER A 30 8.35 -12.67 -14.43
N ARG A 31 7.32 -12.02 -14.96
CA ARG A 31 6.29 -12.61 -15.84
C ARG A 31 5.95 -11.63 -16.98
N PRO A 32 6.89 -11.39 -17.91
CA PRO A 32 6.78 -10.30 -18.89
C PRO A 32 5.91 -10.64 -20.12
N PHE A 33 5.43 -11.87 -20.22
CA PHE A 33 4.67 -12.33 -21.39
C PHE A 33 3.18 -12.39 -21.10
N THR A 34 2.41 -11.87 -22.04
CA THR A 34 0.95 -11.99 -22.12
C THR A 34 0.62 -13.12 -23.08
N LYS A 35 -0.25 -14.02 -22.63
CA LYS A 35 -0.75 -15.12 -23.43
C LYS A 35 -1.72 -14.60 -24.51
N ILE A 36 -1.65 -15.21 -25.68
CA ILE A 36 -2.58 -14.98 -26.78
C ILE A 36 -3.54 -16.16 -26.79
N GLU A 37 -4.83 -15.89 -26.80
CA GLU A 37 -5.88 -16.91 -26.80
C GLU A 37 -6.10 -17.48 -28.20
N ALA A 38 -6.83 -18.60 -28.28
CA ALA A 38 -7.03 -19.34 -29.53
C ALA A 38 -7.79 -18.52 -30.61
N ASP A 39 -8.57 -17.54 -30.20
CA ASP A 39 -9.29 -16.59 -31.06
C ASP A 39 -8.46 -15.36 -31.45
N ALA A 40 -7.14 -15.41 -31.22
CA ALA A 40 -6.19 -14.34 -31.49
C ALA A 40 -6.37 -13.07 -30.62
N THR A 41 -7.21 -13.13 -29.58
CA THR A 41 -7.35 -12.05 -28.60
C THR A 41 -6.33 -12.19 -27.48
N TRP A 42 -6.11 -11.09 -26.77
CA TRP A 42 -5.31 -11.08 -25.55
C TRP A 42 -5.81 -9.99 -24.62
N ASN A 43 -5.64 -10.22 -23.32
CA ASN A 43 -5.90 -9.24 -22.28
C ASN A 43 -4.87 -9.41 -21.16
N ASN A 44 -4.50 -8.29 -20.52
CA ASN A 44 -3.69 -8.31 -19.32
C ASN A 44 -3.85 -7.03 -18.51
N VAL A 45 -3.49 -7.09 -17.23
CA VAL A 45 -3.37 -5.91 -16.38
C VAL A 45 -2.09 -5.15 -16.71
N THR A 46 -2.15 -3.83 -16.53
CA THR A 46 -1.00 -2.94 -16.69
C THR A 46 -1.02 -1.95 -15.53
N HIS A 47 0.16 -1.57 -15.04
CA HIS A 47 0.31 -0.42 -14.15
C HIS A 47 -0.05 0.87 -14.89
N ILE A 48 -0.35 1.93 -14.14
CA ILE A 48 -0.69 3.23 -14.70
C ILE A 48 0.52 3.82 -15.45
N GLY A 49 0.28 4.24 -16.69
CA GLY A 49 1.21 4.97 -17.53
C GLY A 49 0.47 5.96 -18.44
N HIS A 50 1.23 6.91 -19.00
CA HIS A 50 0.73 7.90 -19.95
C HIS A 50 0.64 7.33 -21.38
N GLU A 51 1.43 6.31 -21.68
CA GLU A 51 1.41 5.58 -22.95
C GLU A 51 1.63 4.10 -22.68
N TYR A 52 1.15 3.26 -23.58
CA TYR A 52 1.27 1.81 -23.48
C TYR A 52 1.68 1.23 -24.81
N ALA A 53 2.46 0.16 -24.78
CA ALA A 53 2.91 -0.56 -25.97
C ALA A 53 2.63 -2.05 -25.85
N ALA A 54 2.25 -2.65 -26.97
CA ALA A 54 2.19 -4.09 -27.15
C ALA A 54 3.16 -4.50 -28.26
N LEU A 55 4.06 -5.41 -27.93
CA LEU A 55 5.03 -5.98 -28.86
C LEU A 55 4.64 -7.42 -29.12
N LEU A 56 4.41 -7.79 -30.38
CA LEU A 56 4.38 -9.19 -30.78
C LEU A 56 5.83 -9.64 -30.95
N VAL A 57 6.22 -10.73 -30.29
CA VAL A 57 7.60 -11.20 -30.28
C VAL A 57 7.71 -12.67 -30.66
N ALA A 58 8.84 -13.03 -31.25
CA ALA A 58 9.18 -14.39 -31.63
C ALA A 58 9.48 -15.26 -30.39
N PRO A 59 9.36 -16.60 -30.51
CA PRO A 59 9.80 -17.53 -29.47
C PRO A 59 11.23 -17.25 -29.02
N GLY A 60 11.47 -17.23 -27.71
CA GLY A 60 12.80 -17.03 -27.13
C GLY A 60 13.28 -15.57 -27.04
N TYR A 61 12.46 -14.60 -27.45
CA TYR A 61 12.73 -13.19 -27.20
C TYR A 61 12.92 -12.93 -25.70
N ARG A 62 13.84 -12.03 -25.32
CA ARG A 62 14.13 -11.67 -23.92
C ARG A 62 13.80 -10.20 -23.67
N PRO A 63 12.63 -9.89 -23.08
CA PRO A 63 12.23 -8.52 -22.79
C PRO A 63 13.20 -7.84 -21.83
N THR A 64 13.64 -6.63 -22.18
CA THR A 64 14.35 -5.77 -21.23
C THR A 64 13.34 -5.18 -20.25
N PRO A 65 13.56 -5.26 -18.92
CA PRO A 65 12.58 -4.79 -17.94
C PRO A 65 12.26 -3.29 -18.03
N THR A 66 13.25 -2.49 -18.41
CA THR A 66 13.16 -1.04 -18.50
C THR A 66 13.83 -0.56 -19.77
N LEU A 67 13.19 0.35 -20.51
CA LEU A 67 13.70 0.92 -21.76
C LEU A 67 13.52 2.44 -21.76
N SER A 68 14.51 3.17 -22.28
CA SER A 68 14.35 4.60 -22.60
C SER A 68 13.54 4.81 -23.89
N SER A 69 13.58 3.86 -24.81
CA SER A 69 12.83 3.83 -26.07
C SER A 69 12.43 2.41 -26.45
N LEU A 70 11.26 2.23 -27.08
CA LEU A 70 10.81 0.92 -27.56
C LEU A 70 11.74 0.39 -28.66
N PRO A 71 11.96 -0.93 -28.74
CA PRO A 71 12.71 -1.53 -29.84
C PRO A 71 11.94 -1.40 -31.16
N SER A 72 12.68 -1.29 -32.26
CA SER A 72 12.11 -1.37 -33.61
C SER A 72 11.83 -2.82 -34.01
N VAL A 73 11.01 -3.03 -35.04
CA VAL A 73 10.79 -4.36 -35.64
C VAL A 73 12.12 -4.93 -36.12
N GLY A 74 12.38 -6.20 -35.80
CA GLY A 74 13.68 -6.87 -35.96
C GLY A 74 14.18 -7.47 -34.65
N GLY A 75 15.21 -8.33 -34.72
CA GLY A 75 15.84 -8.91 -33.53
C GLY A 75 14.90 -9.71 -32.61
N GLY A 76 13.83 -10.29 -33.18
CA GLY A 76 12.80 -11.03 -32.43
C GLY A 76 11.54 -10.22 -32.12
N VAL A 77 11.51 -8.91 -32.40
CA VAL A 77 10.28 -8.09 -32.38
C VAL A 77 9.63 -8.15 -33.75
N LEU A 78 8.36 -8.56 -33.80
CA LEU A 78 7.61 -8.82 -35.03
C LEU A 78 6.63 -7.68 -35.37
N ALA A 79 6.06 -7.07 -34.34
CA ALA A 79 5.20 -5.89 -34.48
C ALA A 79 5.25 -5.06 -33.21
N VAL A 80 5.01 -3.75 -33.35
CA VAL A 80 4.94 -2.80 -32.24
C VAL A 80 3.70 -1.94 -32.44
N VAL A 81 2.84 -1.89 -31.42
CA VAL A 81 1.69 -0.98 -31.39
C VAL A 81 1.76 -0.16 -30.11
N THR A 82 1.53 1.13 -30.22
CA THR A 82 1.44 2.06 -29.08
C THR A 82 0.08 2.72 -29.02
N VAL A 83 -0.45 2.89 -27.81
CA VAL A 83 -1.66 3.66 -27.55
C VAL A 83 -1.37 4.67 -26.45
N LYS A 84 -1.94 5.87 -26.57
CA LYS A 84 -1.96 6.80 -25.44
C LYS A 84 -2.86 6.25 -24.35
N GLY A 85 -2.46 6.44 -23.09
CA GLY A 85 -3.39 6.26 -21.99
C GLY A 85 -4.54 7.22 -22.16
N THR A 86 -5.76 6.75 -21.97
CA THR A 86 -6.84 7.64 -21.57
C THR A 86 -6.45 8.24 -20.24
N GLU A 87 -6.52 9.57 -20.11
CA GLU A 87 -6.53 10.16 -18.78
C GLU A 87 -7.64 9.43 -18.02
N ALA A 88 -7.27 8.76 -16.93
CA ALA A 88 -8.28 8.30 -16.01
C ALA A 88 -9.08 9.56 -15.66
N SER A 89 -10.37 9.60 -15.98
CA SER A 89 -11.27 10.56 -15.34
C SER A 89 -10.91 10.50 -13.88
N ALA A 90 -10.42 11.61 -13.32
CA ALA A 90 -10.08 11.67 -11.91
C ALA A 90 -11.34 11.19 -11.19
N VAL A 91 -11.31 9.95 -10.69
CA VAL A 91 -12.35 9.48 -9.79
C VAL A 91 -12.26 10.51 -8.69
N ALA A 92 -13.28 11.34 -8.55
CA ALA A 92 -13.29 12.41 -7.56
C ALA A 92 -12.94 11.73 -6.25
N SER A 93 -11.73 12.01 -5.75
CA SER A 93 -11.20 11.28 -4.61
C SER A 93 -12.13 11.59 -3.45
N LYS A 94 -12.78 10.56 -2.89
CA LYS A 94 -13.63 10.74 -1.72
C LYS A 94 -12.77 11.35 -0.63
N VAL A 95 -13.14 12.52 -0.12
CA VAL A 95 -12.48 13.16 1.02
C VAL A 95 -13.43 13.06 2.21
N ILE A 96 -12.90 12.66 3.36
CA ILE A 96 -13.63 12.65 4.63
C ILE A 96 -13.00 13.63 5.61
N ARG A 97 -13.81 14.08 6.56
CA ARG A 97 -13.38 14.94 7.67
C ARG A 97 -13.26 14.09 8.93
N PHE A 98 -12.05 13.90 9.43
CA PHE A 98 -11.80 13.14 10.66
C PHE A 98 -10.80 13.86 11.55
N SER A 99 -11.12 13.98 12.84
CA SER A 99 -10.29 14.65 13.85
C SER A 99 -9.85 16.08 13.50
N GLY A 100 -10.66 16.81 12.73
CA GLY A 100 -10.31 18.16 12.29
C GLY A 100 -9.33 18.24 11.13
N TYR A 101 -9.07 17.13 10.42
CA TYR A 101 -8.28 17.05 9.20
C TYR A 101 -9.09 16.50 8.03
N ASP A 102 -8.63 16.80 6.82
CA ASP A 102 -9.20 16.30 5.58
C ASP A 102 -8.33 15.15 5.07
N TRP A 103 -8.98 14.00 4.89
CA TRP A 103 -8.33 12.75 4.50
C TRP A 103 -8.87 12.27 3.16
N THR A 104 -7.97 12.01 2.23
CA THR A 104 -8.27 11.36 0.96
C THR A 104 -8.46 9.86 1.19
N VAL A 105 -9.60 9.33 0.74
CA VAL A 105 -9.90 7.89 0.78
C VAL A 105 -9.38 7.23 -0.49
N ARG A 106 -8.62 6.15 -0.33
CA ARG A 106 -8.09 5.39 -1.46
C ARG A 106 -9.20 4.60 -2.17
N ALA A 107 -9.18 4.64 -3.49
CA ALA A 107 -10.01 3.80 -4.37
C ALA A 107 -9.17 2.88 -5.28
N ALA A 108 -7.87 3.15 -5.40
CA ALA A 108 -6.99 2.43 -6.31
C ALA A 108 -6.32 1.24 -5.59
N PRO A 109 -6.20 0.07 -6.24
CA PRO A 109 -5.51 -1.08 -5.67
C PRO A 109 -4.02 -0.79 -5.44
N ASP A 110 -3.41 -1.48 -4.47
CA ASP A 110 -1.99 -1.31 -4.10
C ASP A 110 -1.37 -2.62 -3.62
N ASP A 111 -0.05 -2.76 -3.77
CA ASP A 111 0.70 -3.99 -3.41
C ASP A 111 1.71 -3.81 -2.26
N ARG A 112 1.71 -2.66 -1.58
CA ARG A 112 2.61 -2.35 -0.46
C ARG A 112 2.59 -3.38 0.67
N GLY A 113 1.44 -4.01 0.92
CA GLY A 113 1.28 -5.12 1.87
C GLY A 113 1.89 -6.46 1.43
N GLY A 114 2.80 -6.48 0.44
CA GLY A 114 3.44 -7.68 -0.12
C GLY A 114 2.62 -8.40 -1.19
N ALA A 115 1.34 -8.06 -1.32
CA ALA A 115 0.44 -8.56 -2.36
C ALA A 115 -0.61 -7.49 -2.71
N MET A 116 -1.20 -7.63 -3.91
CA MET A 116 -2.21 -6.71 -4.39
C MET A 116 -3.48 -6.75 -3.53
N ASN A 117 -3.75 -5.66 -2.82
CA ASN A 117 -4.99 -5.41 -2.10
C ASN A 117 -5.91 -4.51 -2.95
N GLN A 118 -7.20 -4.84 -2.96
CA GLN A 118 -8.23 -3.98 -3.56
C GLN A 118 -8.73 -3.01 -2.51
N TYR A 119 -8.93 -1.75 -2.84
CA TYR A 119 -9.44 -0.74 -1.91
C TYR A 119 -10.80 -0.25 -2.37
N ASP A 120 -11.74 -0.15 -1.43
CA ASP A 120 -13.09 0.34 -1.70
C ASP A 120 -13.41 1.54 -0.79
N PRO A 121 -13.70 2.73 -1.35
CA PRO A 121 -14.00 3.91 -0.56
C PRO A 121 -15.18 3.75 0.41
N ASP A 122 -16.11 2.83 0.15
CA ASP A 122 -17.25 2.56 1.03
C ASP A 122 -16.86 1.74 2.27
N ASN A 123 -15.61 1.28 2.37
CA ASN A 123 -15.06 0.70 3.60
C ASN A 123 -14.57 1.76 4.60
N VAL A 124 -14.69 3.03 4.25
CA VAL A 124 -14.31 4.16 5.09
C VAL A 124 -15.52 5.03 5.41
N SER A 125 -15.77 5.25 6.69
CA SER A 125 -16.81 6.15 7.18
C SER A 125 -16.41 6.85 8.48
N VAL A 126 -17.01 8.01 8.74
CA VAL A 126 -16.92 8.68 10.04
C VAL A 126 -18.30 8.64 10.68
N ASP A 127 -18.38 8.16 11.93
CA ASP A 127 -19.65 8.02 12.64
C ASP A 127 -20.12 9.34 13.29
N LYS A 128 -21.26 9.27 13.99
CA LYS A 128 -21.85 10.42 14.70
C LYS A 128 -21.02 10.91 15.90
N ASN A 129 -20.12 10.08 16.42
CA ASN A 129 -19.19 10.44 17.49
C ASN A 129 -17.92 11.09 16.93
N GLY A 130 -17.74 11.07 15.61
CA GLY A 130 -16.55 11.57 14.92
C GLY A 130 -15.44 10.53 14.79
N TYR A 131 -15.73 9.25 15.02
CA TYR A 131 -14.75 8.18 14.93
C TYR A 131 -14.62 7.68 13.50
N LEU A 132 -13.39 7.40 13.08
CA LEU A 132 -13.09 6.82 11.78
C LEU A 132 -13.21 5.31 11.85
N HIS A 133 -14.05 4.75 10.99
CA HIS A 133 -14.21 3.31 10.79
C HIS A 133 -13.50 2.92 9.49
N LEU A 134 -12.59 1.94 9.59
CA LEU A 134 -11.98 1.26 8.46
C LEU A 134 -12.42 -0.21 8.49
N ARG A 135 -12.91 -0.71 7.36
CA ARG A 135 -13.42 -2.08 7.24
C ARG A 135 -12.67 -2.89 6.21
N MET A 136 -12.62 -4.19 6.45
CA MET A 136 -12.32 -5.17 5.42
C MET A 136 -13.55 -6.04 5.21
N MET A 137 -14.00 -6.13 3.96
CA MET A 137 -15.21 -6.87 3.63
C MET A 137 -15.20 -7.40 2.19
N GLU A 138 -15.86 -8.55 2.02
CA GLU A 138 -16.09 -9.16 0.72
C GLU A 138 -17.26 -8.48 0.00
N ARG A 139 -17.04 -8.08 -1.26
CA ARG A 139 -18.06 -7.57 -2.18
C ARG A 139 -17.87 -8.22 -3.54
N ASN A 140 -18.91 -8.84 -4.08
CA ASN A 140 -18.86 -9.55 -5.37
C ASN A 140 -17.71 -10.56 -5.45
N SER A 141 -17.50 -11.34 -4.38
CA SER A 141 -16.42 -12.35 -4.27
C SER A 141 -15.00 -11.79 -4.28
N VAL A 142 -14.85 -10.50 -3.97
CA VAL A 142 -13.55 -9.83 -3.83
C VAL A 142 -13.46 -9.20 -2.45
N TRP A 143 -12.44 -9.56 -1.69
CA TRP A 143 -12.09 -8.87 -0.45
C TRP A 143 -11.55 -7.48 -0.77
N THR A 144 -12.08 -6.49 -0.08
CA THR A 144 -11.70 -5.09 -0.22
C THR A 144 -11.24 -4.53 1.12
N SER A 145 -10.21 -3.70 1.06
CA SER A 145 -9.52 -3.04 2.16
C SER A 145 -9.93 -1.58 2.25
N ALA A 146 -9.38 -0.87 3.24
CA ALA A 146 -9.60 0.55 3.47
C ALA A 146 -8.25 1.26 3.66
N GLU A 147 -8.12 2.46 3.11
CA GLU A 147 -7.00 3.36 3.41
C GLU A 147 -7.45 4.81 3.30
N VAL A 148 -6.94 5.62 4.22
CA VAL A 148 -7.02 7.07 4.16
C VAL A 148 -5.63 7.68 4.31
N HIS A 149 -5.40 8.82 3.67
CA HIS A 149 -4.19 9.61 3.89
C HIS A 149 -4.50 11.10 3.95
N LEU A 150 -3.71 11.84 4.72
CA LEU A 150 -3.87 13.28 4.83
C LEU A 150 -3.69 13.96 3.46
N THR A 151 -4.48 14.99 3.23
CA THR A 151 -4.37 15.85 2.03
C THR A 151 -3.12 16.74 2.02
N ARG A 152 -2.32 16.74 3.10
CA ARG A 152 -1.09 17.53 3.22
C ARG A 152 -0.07 16.81 4.09
N SER A 153 1.21 17.08 3.82
CA SER A 153 2.30 16.71 4.71
C SER A 153 2.27 17.55 5.99
N LEU A 154 2.69 16.95 7.11
CA LEU A 154 2.83 17.61 8.41
C LEU A 154 4.30 17.68 8.87
N GLY A 155 5.18 16.82 8.33
CA GLY A 155 6.62 16.79 8.63
C GLY A 155 6.96 16.38 10.06
N TYR A 156 8.07 16.91 10.59
CA TYR A 156 8.48 16.65 11.98
C TYR A 156 7.37 17.00 12.98
N GLY A 157 7.30 16.27 14.08
CA GLY A 157 6.32 16.50 15.13
C GLY A 157 5.87 15.21 15.80
N THR A 158 4.79 15.32 16.56
CA THR A 158 4.17 14.21 17.29
C THR A 158 2.86 13.84 16.62
N TYR A 159 2.76 12.61 16.12
CA TYR A 159 1.56 12.00 15.59
C TYR A 159 0.96 11.09 16.67
N ARG A 160 -0.33 11.24 16.96
CA ARG A 160 -1.04 10.41 17.95
C ARG A 160 -2.30 9.83 17.36
N PHE A 161 -2.51 8.55 17.63
CA PHE A 161 -3.67 7.79 17.19
C PHE A 161 -4.31 7.12 18.40
N VAL A 162 -5.60 7.37 18.63
CA VAL A 162 -6.39 6.64 19.63
C VAL A 162 -7.16 5.55 18.89
N VAL A 163 -6.82 4.30 19.17
CA VAL A 163 -7.33 3.12 18.46
C VAL A 163 -8.12 2.28 19.44
N GLN A 164 -9.33 1.88 19.06
CA GLN A 164 -10.12 0.93 19.84
C GLN A 164 -9.47 -0.46 19.82
N ASP A 165 -10.08 -1.42 20.51
CA ASP A 165 -9.57 -2.78 20.58
C ASP A 165 -9.23 -3.32 19.18
N SER A 166 -7.99 -3.77 19.00
CA SER A 166 -7.46 -4.40 17.79
C SER A 166 -6.99 -5.83 18.05
N ALA A 167 -7.10 -6.33 19.28
CA ALA A 167 -6.64 -7.67 19.64
C ALA A 167 -7.59 -8.77 19.12
N HIS A 168 -8.79 -8.42 18.66
CA HIS A 168 -9.75 -9.34 18.03
C HIS A 168 -9.47 -9.60 16.55
N LEU A 169 -8.51 -8.90 15.94
CA LEU A 169 -8.23 -8.99 14.53
C LEU A 169 -7.73 -10.40 14.14
N GLU A 170 -8.20 -10.89 12.98
CA GLU A 170 -7.70 -12.15 12.41
C GLU A 170 -6.19 -12.08 12.17
N PRO A 171 -5.46 -13.21 12.19
CA PRO A 171 -4.01 -13.19 12.11
C PRO A 171 -3.42 -12.48 10.89
N SER A 172 -4.12 -12.49 9.75
CA SER A 172 -3.68 -11.86 8.51
C SER A 172 -4.02 -10.37 8.42
N ALA A 173 -4.88 -9.84 9.29
CA ALA A 173 -5.26 -8.44 9.25
C ALA A 173 -4.11 -7.53 9.70
N VAL A 174 -3.91 -6.42 8.99
CA VAL A 174 -2.90 -5.40 9.32
C VAL A 174 -3.59 -4.05 9.40
N VAL A 175 -3.40 -3.35 10.52
CA VAL A 175 -3.69 -1.92 10.64
C VAL A 175 -2.36 -1.17 10.64
N GLY A 176 -2.09 -0.40 9.60
CA GLY A 176 -0.93 0.48 9.54
C GLY A 176 -1.31 1.93 9.88
N MET A 177 -0.49 2.57 10.70
CA MET A 177 -0.51 4.02 10.94
C MET A 177 0.89 4.54 10.66
N PHE A 178 1.07 5.25 9.54
CA PHE A 178 2.41 5.48 9.01
C PHE A 178 2.55 6.81 8.28
N THR A 179 3.80 7.16 7.96
CA THR A 179 4.13 8.30 7.08
C THR A 179 4.69 7.79 5.76
N SER A 180 4.23 8.31 4.62
CA SER A 180 4.71 7.83 3.31
C SER A 180 4.74 8.93 2.25
N GLY A 181 5.85 9.02 1.51
CA GLY A 181 6.10 10.00 0.43
C GLY A 181 5.53 9.65 -0.94
N GLY A 182 4.88 8.50 -1.09
CA GLY A 182 4.48 7.96 -2.40
C GLY A 182 5.43 6.89 -2.92
N ARG A 183 5.40 6.60 -4.22
CA ARG A 183 5.98 5.37 -4.81
C ARG A 183 7.18 5.64 -5.72
N SER A 184 8.09 6.55 -5.35
CA SER A 184 9.46 6.51 -5.91
C SER A 184 10.31 5.55 -5.08
N GLU A 185 11.26 4.83 -5.68
CA GLU A 185 12.15 3.88 -4.97
C GLU A 185 12.98 4.55 -3.85
N ARG A 186 13.05 5.89 -3.84
CA ARG A 186 13.62 6.67 -2.73
C ARG A 186 12.65 6.83 -1.56
N ASP A 187 11.34 6.79 -1.79
CA ASP A 187 10.29 7.09 -0.81
C ASP A 187 9.95 5.91 0.10
N VAL A 188 10.14 4.65 -0.36
CA VAL A 188 9.95 3.47 0.50
C VAL A 188 10.96 3.39 1.65
N ARG A 189 12.03 4.19 1.62
CA ARG A 189 12.99 4.33 2.74
C ARG A 189 12.65 5.50 3.66
N SER A 190 11.51 6.16 3.44
CA SER A 190 11.12 7.37 4.17
C SER A 190 9.82 7.16 4.95
N GLU A 191 9.66 5.96 5.50
CA GLU A 191 8.43 5.53 6.14
C GLU A 191 8.68 5.09 7.59
N LEU A 192 7.80 5.56 8.45
CA LEU A 192 7.78 5.36 9.90
C LEU A 192 6.42 4.76 10.24
N ASP A 193 6.40 3.54 10.76
CA ASP A 193 5.18 2.74 10.90
C ASP A 193 4.89 2.38 12.35
N ILE A 194 3.59 2.41 12.67
CA ILE A 194 3.00 1.68 13.79
C ILE A 194 2.04 0.69 13.17
N GLU A 195 2.34 -0.60 13.30
CA GLU A 195 1.59 -1.67 12.65
C GLU A 195 0.97 -2.55 13.73
N LEU A 196 -0.35 -2.78 13.66
CA LEU A 196 -1.07 -3.72 14.53
C LEU A 196 -1.43 -4.94 13.68
N SER A 197 -0.65 -6.00 13.82
CA SER A 197 -0.86 -7.26 13.10
C SER A 197 -0.14 -8.42 13.75
N HIS A 198 -0.70 -9.62 13.61
CA HIS A 198 0.01 -10.86 13.86
C HIS A 198 0.90 -11.29 12.68
N TRP A 199 0.85 -10.58 11.54
CA TRP A 199 1.57 -10.92 10.30
C TRP A 199 1.33 -12.36 9.84
N ASN A 200 0.12 -12.85 10.07
CA ASN A 200 -0.30 -14.21 9.83
C ASN A 200 0.58 -15.27 10.53
N LYS A 201 1.20 -14.88 11.65
CA LYS A 201 1.99 -15.76 12.52
C LYS A 201 1.20 -16.01 13.81
N PRO A 202 0.87 -17.27 14.15
CA PRO A 202 0.20 -17.57 15.40
C PRO A 202 1.13 -17.20 16.57
N GLY A 203 0.64 -16.39 17.51
CA GLY A 203 1.45 -15.92 18.63
C GLY A 203 0.82 -14.79 19.40
N LYS A 204 1.54 -14.29 20.42
CA LYS A 204 1.09 -13.15 21.22
C LYS A 204 1.56 -11.80 20.66
N ILE A 205 2.62 -11.79 19.84
CA ILE A 205 3.11 -10.57 19.20
C ILE A 205 2.09 -10.19 18.13
N ASN A 206 1.61 -8.95 18.21
CA ASN A 206 0.56 -8.43 17.35
C ASN A 206 0.75 -6.94 17.04
N ALA A 207 1.94 -6.41 17.28
CA ALA A 207 2.25 -5.02 16.97
C ALA A 207 3.74 -4.80 16.75
N ASP A 208 4.05 -3.82 15.92
CA ASP A 208 5.39 -3.45 15.50
C ASP A 208 5.53 -1.93 15.44
N TYR A 209 6.72 -1.45 15.78
CA TYR A 209 7.21 -0.17 15.30
C TYR A 209 8.26 -0.43 14.25
N THR A 210 8.17 0.26 13.13
CA THR A 210 9.08 0.05 11.99
C THR A 210 9.62 1.37 11.49
N VAL A 211 10.90 1.40 11.15
CA VAL A 211 11.52 2.42 10.29
C VAL A 211 11.95 1.71 9.02
N GLN A 212 11.35 2.01 7.87
CA GLN A 212 11.69 1.25 6.67
C GLN A 212 13.18 1.43 6.27
N PRO A 213 13.85 0.36 5.81
CA PRO A 213 13.30 -0.96 5.49
C PRO A 213 13.20 -1.94 6.67
N TYR A 214 12.05 -2.63 6.78
CA TYR A 214 11.76 -3.59 7.86
C TYR A 214 12.71 -4.81 7.94
N TYR A 215 13.42 -5.14 6.85
CA TYR A 215 14.29 -6.33 6.82
C TYR A 215 15.62 -6.12 7.55
N LEU A 216 15.95 -4.89 7.96
CA LEU A 216 17.07 -4.62 8.85
C LEU A 216 16.63 -4.93 10.29
N PRO A 217 17.28 -5.85 11.01
CA PRO A 217 16.86 -6.23 12.36
C PRO A 217 16.76 -5.06 13.35
N GLU A 218 17.58 -4.03 13.18
CA GLU A 218 17.60 -2.82 14.01
C GLU A 218 16.43 -1.86 13.75
N ASN A 219 15.67 -2.08 12.68
CA ASN A 219 14.61 -1.18 12.20
C ASN A 219 13.20 -1.60 12.61
N THR A 220 13.05 -2.73 13.31
CA THR A 220 11.74 -3.22 13.76
C THR A 220 11.77 -3.52 15.24
N PHE A 221 10.76 -3.07 15.97
CA PHE A 221 10.56 -3.38 17.38
C PHE A 221 9.22 -4.08 17.58
N HIS A 222 9.27 -5.36 17.94
CA HIS A 222 8.09 -6.21 18.13
C HIS A 222 7.53 -6.13 19.55
N PHE A 223 6.21 -6.00 19.69
CA PHE A 223 5.55 -6.01 21.00
C PHE A 223 4.12 -6.60 20.95
N SER A 224 3.46 -6.64 22.11
CA SER A 224 2.10 -7.16 22.25
C SER A 224 1.17 -6.10 22.81
N VAL A 225 0.03 -5.89 22.14
CA VAL A 225 -1.10 -5.06 22.58
C VAL A 225 -2.24 -6.00 22.99
N PRO A 226 -2.66 -6.01 24.27
CA PRO A 226 -3.80 -6.82 24.71
C PRO A 226 -5.13 -6.16 24.28
N SER A 227 -6.26 -6.80 24.60
CA SER A 227 -7.58 -6.22 24.33
C SER A 227 -7.80 -4.90 25.08
N GLY A 228 -8.34 -3.91 24.37
CA GLY A 228 -8.72 -2.60 24.91
C GLY A 228 -8.36 -1.42 23.98
N THR A 229 -8.74 -0.22 24.38
CA THR A 229 -8.36 1.02 23.67
C THR A 229 -6.93 1.42 24.01
N PHE A 230 -6.15 1.83 23.01
CA PHE A 230 -4.77 2.28 23.18
C PHE A 230 -4.51 3.60 22.45
N THR A 231 -3.55 4.36 22.96
CA THR A 231 -3.00 5.54 22.28
C THR A 231 -1.60 5.22 21.77
N HIS A 232 -1.42 5.27 20.46
CA HIS A 232 -0.14 5.09 19.78
C HIS A 232 0.44 6.45 19.40
N VAL A 233 1.75 6.64 19.63
CA VAL A 233 2.44 7.91 19.46
C VAL A 233 3.73 7.70 18.69
N LEU A 234 3.91 8.47 17.62
CA LEU A 234 5.17 8.65 16.93
C LEU A 234 5.64 10.09 17.16
N ARG A 235 6.79 10.29 17.79
CA ARG A 235 7.53 11.56 17.81
C ARG A 235 8.66 11.46 16.80
N TRP A 236 8.58 12.27 15.76
CA TRP A 236 9.58 12.33 14.69
C TRP A 236 10.34 13.66 14.76
N GLU A 237 11.65 13.56 14.96
CA GLU A 237 12.58 14.66 15.09
C GLU A 237 13.81 14.44 14.20
N PRO A 238 14.64 15.46 13.95
CA PRO A 238 15.87 15.30 13.19
C PRO A 238 16.78 14.22 13.82
N GLY A 239 16.95 13.10 13.13
CA GLY A 239 17.83 12.00 13.55
C GLY A 239 17.25 11.06 14.60
N GLU A 240 15.99 11.23 15.02
CA GLU A 240 15.35 10.39 16.03
C GLU A 240 13.87 10.15 15.73
N ALA A 241 13.42 8.91 15.87
CA ALA A 241 12.00 8.55 15.88
C ALA A 241 11.67 7.77 17.17
N SER A 242 10.88 8.38 18.05
CA SER A 242 10.44 7.77 19.31
C SER A 242 8.99 7.31 19.20
N PHE A 243 8.75 6.03 19.46
CA PHE A 243 7.44 5.39 19.40
C PHE A 243 6.96 4.95 20.78
N LYS A 244 5.72 5.28 21.13
CA LYS A 244 5.12 4.90 22.42
C LYS A 244 3.70 4.40 22.26
N THR A 245 3.31 3.45 23.11
CA THR A 245 1.92 3.01 23.24
C THR A 245 1.49 3.16 24.70
N PHE A 246 0.31 3.73 24.93
CA PHE A 246 -0.29 3.91 26.25
C PHE A 246 -1.63 3.19 26.35
N TYR A 247 -1.97 2.70 27.54
CA TYR A 247 -3.30 2.17 27.82
C TYR A 247 -4.34 3.31 27.83
N GLY A 248 -5.49 3.05 27.20
CA GLY A 248 -6.62 3.97 27.14
C GLY A 248 -6.45 5.08 26.09
N ALA A 249 -7.43 6.00 26.09
CA ALA A 249 -7.49 7.12 25.15
C ALA A 249 -6.59 8.32 25.52
N SER A 250 -5.86 8.24 26.65
CA SER A 250 -4.95 9.30 27.10
C SER A 250 -3.50 8.93 26.78
N GLY A 251 -2.80 9.79 26.04
CA GLY A 251 -1.34 9.72 25.85
C GLY A 251 -0.55 10.83 26.57
N GLY A 252 -1.17 11.52 27.53
CA GLY A 252 -0.61 12.67 28.25
C GLY A 252 0.02 12.32 29.61
N ALA A 253 0.37 13.35 30.39
CA ALA A 253 0.94 13.19 31.73
C ALA A 253 0.02 12.33 32.63
N GLY A 254 0.55 11.24 33.16
CA GLY A 254 -0.21 10.27 33.99
C GLY A 254 -0.79 9.08 33.22
N ALA A 255 -0.67 9.04 31.89
CA ALA A 255 -1.03 7.86 31.11
C ALA A 255 -0.11 6.67 31.47
N ARG A 256 -0.70 5.47 31.55
CA ARG A 256 0.07 4.25 31.79
C ARG A 256 0.72 3.80 30.48
N GLU A 257 2.03 3.88 30.40
CA GLU A 257 2.81 3.39 29.27
C GLU A 257 2.76 1.85 29.19
N LEU A 258 2.52 1.33 28.00
CA LEU A 258 2.64 -0.10 27.67
C LEU A 258 4.05 -0.41 27.18
N THR A 259 4.55 0.40 26.24
CA THR A 259 5.88 0.24 25.65
C THR A 259 6.40 1.56 25.08
N HIS A 260 7.73 1.64 24.94
CA HIS A 260 8.45 2.74 24.31
C HIS A 260 9.69 2.18 23.59
N HIS A 261 9.93 2.66 22.38
CA HIS A 261 11.16 2.40 21.64
C HIS A 261 11.65 3.67 20.92
N VAL A 262 12.96 3.79 20.72
CA VAL A 262 13.59 4.91 20.01
C VAL A 262 14.52 4.37 18.94
N PHE A 263 14.32 4.80 17.70
CA PHE A 263 15.23 4.56 16.60
C PHE A 263 16.07 5.81 16.32
N THR A 264 17.35 5.61 16.03
CA THR A 264 18.32 6.69 15.72
C THR A 264 19.13 6.44 14.45
N SER A 265 18.94 5.28 13.81
CA SER A 265 19.65 4.91 12.58
C SER A 265 18.80 5.25 11.36
N ASP A 266 19.40 5.90 10.37
CA ASP A 266 18.80 6.21 9.06
C ASP A 266 17.38 6.79 9.13
N ILE A 267 17.12 7.63 10.15
CA ILE A 267 15.81 8.26 10.35
C ILE A 267 15.48 9.16 9.15
N PRO A 268 14.31 8.98 8.51
CA PRO A 268 13.90 9.79 7.38
C PRO A 268 13.90 11.28 7.68
N VAL A 269 14.18 12.08 6.65
CA VAL A 269 13.99 13.53 6.69
C VAL A 269 12.66 13.84 5.99
N PRO A 270 11.74 14.60 6.63
CA PRO A 270 10.51 15.06 6.03
C PRO A 270 10.73 15.76 4.69
N ALA A 271 9.86 15.44 3.74
CA ALA A 271 9.76 16.06 2.42
C ALA A 271 8.28 16.29 2.06
N ALA A 272 7.64 15.31 1.43
CA ALA A 272 6.26 15.40 0.95
C ALA A 272 5.36 14.30 1.49
N GLU A 273 5.85 13.51 2.45
CA GLU A 273 5.12 12.43 3.08
C GLU A 273 3.87 12.90 3.80
N THR A 274 2.81 12.12 3.66
CA THR A 274 1.55 12.32 4.38
C THR A 274 1.39 11.26 5.44
N ALA A 275 0.54 11.49 6.45
CA ALA A 275 0.13 10.44 7.36
C ALA A 275 -0.94 9.56 6.68
N HIS A 276 -0.82 8.25 6.83
CA HIS A 276 -1.73 7.24 6.32
C HIS A 276 -2.30 6.41 7.48
N ILE A 277 -3.52 5.92 7.29
CA ILE A 277 -4.11 4.85 8.09
C ILE A 277 -4.70 3.86 7.10
N ASP A 278 -4.21 2.62 7.12
CA ASP A 278 -4.73 1.54 6.30
C ASP A 278 -5.22 0.35 7.13
N PHE A 279 -6.06 -0.47 6.50
CA PHE A 279 -6.54 -1.72 7.05
C PHE A 279 -6.69 -2.73 5.92
N TYR A 280 -5.75 -3.67 5.84
CA TYR A 280 -5.60 -4.59 4.71
C TYR A 280 -5.30 -6.04 5.11
N ASP A 281 -5.45 -6.96 4.14
CA ASP A 281 -5.21 -8.39 4.34
C ASP A 281 -3.80 -8.78 3.89
N PHE A 282 -3.04 -9.41 4.79
CA PHE A 282 -1.69 -9.88 4.52
C PHE A 282 -1.71 -11.30 3.92
N PHE A 283 -1.66 -11.39 2.59
CA PHE A 283 -1.87 -12.63 1.83
C PHE A 283 -0.76 -13.71 1.90
N HIS A 284 0.30 -13.52 2.69
CA HIS A 284 1.33 -14.54 2.83
C HIS A 284 0.95 -15.61 3.87
N SER A 285 0.13 -16.55 3.42
CA SER A 285 -0.02 -17.97 3.84
C SER A 285 -1.42 -18.43 4.29
N ARG A 286 -2.11 -19.17 3.43
CA ARG A 286 -3.13 -20.23 3.70
C ARG A 286 -4.36 -19.95 4.60
N GLY A 287 -4.52 -18.78 5.20
CA GLY A 287 -5.64 -18.45 6.08
C GLY A 287 -5.95 -16.95 6.05
N GLY A 288 -6.28 -16.43 4.87
CA GLY A 288 -6.77 -15.06 4.71
C GLY A 288 -8.08 -14.84 5.47
N LEU A 289 -8.56 -13.60 5.46
CA LEU A 289 -9.79 -13.21 6.17
C LEU A 289 -10.95 -14.16 5.89
N THR A 290 -11.61 -14.58 6.95
CA THR A 290 -12.76 -15.48 6.89
C THR A 290 -14.08 -14.76 7.17
N HIS A 291 -14.02 -13.59 7.81
CA HIS A 291 -15.19 -12.77 8.09
C HIS A 291 -14.89 -11.26 7.96
N PRO A 292 -15.92 -10.43 7.75
CA PRO A 292 -15.73 -8.98 7.79
C PRO A 292 -15.08 -8.55 9.10
N SER A 293 -14.21 -7.55 9.01
CA SER A 293 -13.49 -7.01 10.15
C SER A 293 -13.51 -5.49 10.13
N GLU A 294 -13.34 -4.88 11.29
CA GLU A 294 -13.36 -3.44 11.48
C GLU A 294 -12.32 -3.04 12.52
N VAL A 295 -11.67 -1.91 12.25
CA VAL A 295 -10.91 -1.12 13.23
C VAL A 295 -11.52 0.27 13.32
N VAL A 296 -11.53 0.81 14.54
CA VAL A 296 -12.08 2.14 14.84
C VAL A 296 -10.97 3.02 15.41
N ILE A 297 -10.74 4.16 14.78
CA ILE A 297 -9.82 5.21 15.23
C ILE A 297 -10.67 6.33 15.82
N GLU A 298 -10.57 6.54 17.13
CA GLU A 298 -11.35 7.58 17.81
C GLU A 298 -10.80 8.97 17.51
N LYS A 299 -9.47 9.09 17.42
CA LYS A 299 -8.81 10.38 17.26
C LYS A 299 -7.46 10.26 16.56
N PHE A 300 -7.18 11.26 15.71
CA PHE A 300 -5.85 11.62 15.25
C PHE A 300 -5.48 13.01 15.78
N GLU A 301 -4.26 13.18 16.25
CA GLU A 301 -3.73 14.47 16.69
C GLU A 301 -2.29 14.65 16.22
N TYR A 302 -1.97 15.87 15.78
CA TYR A 302 -0.61 16.27 15.44
C TYR A 302 -0.20 17.48 16.29
N LEU A 303 1.02 17.42 16.83
CA LEU A 303 1.69 18.54 17.51
C LEU A 303 3.06 18.79 16.87
N PRO A 304 3.35 19.98 16.32
CA PRO A 304 4.68 20.30 15.82
C PRO A 304 5.73 20.24 16.94
#